data_AF-A0A800H893-F1
#
_entry.id   AF-A0A800H893-F1
#
_cell.length_a   1.000
_cell.length_b   1.000
_cell.length_c   1.000
_cell.angle_alpha   90.00
_cell.angle_beta   90.00
_cell.angle_gamma   90.00
#
_symmetry.space_group_name_H-M   'P 1'
#
loop_
_entity.id
_entity.type
_entity.pdbx_description
1 polymer ?
#
loop_
_entity_poly.entity_id
_entity_poly.type
_entity_poly.pdbx_seq_one_letter_code
_entity_poly.pdbx_strand_id
1 'polypeptide(L)' 'MISLKQFHLFFIAVSILITGYYGVFEMTHPSNPGYISNLLAGISFFVALGLIAYSFSVIKKFKQI' A
#
# COMPACT_ATOMS: atom_id res chain seq x y z
N MET A 1 4.35 -24.03 -10.03
CA MET A 1 3.54 -23.66 -8.87
C MET A 1 4.21 -22.46 -8.22
N ILE A 2 3.56 -21.30 -8.20
CA ILE A 2 4.09 -20.14 -7.47
C ILE A 2 4.05 -20.49 -5.97
N SER A 3 5.14 -20.26 -5.25
CA SER A 3 5.14 -20.51 -3.80
C SER A 3 4.19 -19.53 -3.11
N LEU A 4 3.53 -19.97 -2.05
CA LEU A 4 2.65 -19.12 -1.25
C LEU A 4 3.39 -17.84 -0.77
N LYS A 5 4.70 -17.96 -0.48
CA LYS A 5 5.59 -16.85 -0.12
C LYS A 5 5.68 -15.79 -1.24
N GLN A 6 5.87 -16.22 -2.49
CA GLN A 6 5.95 -15.31 -3.64
C GLN A 6 4.59 -14.66 -3.96
N PHE A 7 3.50 -15.41 -3.87
CA PHE A 7 2.15 -14.85 -4.05
C PHE A 7 1.84 -13.76 -3.04
N HIS A 8 2.18 -13.98 -1.76
CA HIS A 8 1.94 -13.00 -0.69
C HIS A 8 2.74 -11.70 -0.89
N LEU A 9 4.02 -11.81 -1.28
CA LEU A 9 4.85 -10.63 -1.57
C LEU A 9 4.34 -9.86 -2.79
N PHE A 10 3.90 -10.57 -3.83
CA PHE A 10 3.28 -9.95 -4.99
C PHE A 10 2.02 -9.17 -4.60
N PHE A 11 1.17 -9.76 -3.76
CA PHE A 11 -0.05 -9.11 -3.28
C PHE A 11 0.24 -7.83 -2.48
N ILE A 12 1.26 -7.85 -1.61
CA ILE A 12 1.69 -6.66 -0.87
C ILE A 12 2.20 -5.58 -1.84
N ALA A 13 3.01 -5.94 -2.83
CA ALA A 13 3.53 -4.99 -3.82
C ALA A 13 2.40 -4.32 -4.62
N VAL A 14 1.43 -5.10 -5.11
CA VAL A 14 0.26 -4.58 -5.82
C VAL A 14 -0.58 -3.69 -4.90
N SER A 15 -0.77 -4.09 -3.65
CA SER A 15 -1.51 -3.29 -2.67
C SER A 15 -0.87 -1.93 -2.42
N ILE A 16 0.46 -1.87 -2.30
CA ILE A 16 1.23 -0.61 -2.16
C ILE A 16 1.05 0.26 -3.40
N LEU A 17 1.12 -0.30 -4.61
CA LEU A 17 0.93 0.45 -5.84
C LEU A 17 -0.48 1.04 -5.94
N ILE A 18 -1.51 0.26 -5.63
CA ILE A 18 -2.91 0.71 -5.70
C ILE A 18 -3.18 1.80 -4.65
N THR A 19 -2.75 1.60 -3.40
CA THR A 19 -2.94 2.63 -2.36
C THR A 19 -2.11 3.87 -2.65
N GLY A 20 -0.83 3.74 -3.02
CA GLY A 20 -0.02 4.89 -3.43
C GLY A 20 -0.63 5.68 -4.58
N TYR A 21 -1.13 4.99 -5.61
CA TYR A 21 -1.83 5.64 -6.73
C TYR A 21 -3.11 6.33 -6.28
N TYR A 22 -3.93 5.72 -5.42
CA TYR A 22 -5.14 6.33 -4.89
C TYR A 22 -4.84 7.61 -4.10
N GLY A 23 -3.78 7.62 -3.30
CA GLY A 23 -3.33 8.83 -2.60
C GLY A 23 -2.97 9.97 -3.55
N VAL A 24 -2.23 9.68 -4.63
CA VAL A 24 -1.89 10.68 -5.66
C VAL A 24 -3.13 11.12 -6.45
N PHE A 25 -4.03 10.19 -6.74
CA PHE A 25 -5.29 10.47 -7.43
C PHE A 25 -6.15 11.47 -6.65
N GLU A 26 -6.38 11.23 -5.35
CA GLU A 26 -7.17 12.15 -4.50
C GLU A 26 -6.52 13.54 -4.35
N MET A 27 -5.20 13.65 -4.44
CA MET A 27 -4.50 14.95 -4.43
C MET A 27 -4.62 15.70 -5.76
N THR A 28 -4.64 14.99 -6.89
CA THR A 28 -4.64 15.61 -8.24
C THR A 28 -6.04 15.84 -8.79
N HIS A 29 -6.99 14.97 -8.42
CA HIS A 29 -8.37 14.99 -8.83
C HIS A 29 -9.25 14.82 -7.59
N PRO A 30 -9.44 15.89 -6.80
CA PRO A 30 -10.24 15.81 -5.58
C PRO A 30 -11.66 15.36 -5.93
N SER A 31 -11.96 14.11 -5.59
CA SER A 31 -13.25 13.48 -5.86
C SER A 31 -14.32 14.02 -4.91
N ASN A 32 -13.89 14.48 -3.74
CA ASN A 32 -14.73 15.04 -2.70
C ASN A 32 -14.44 16.54 -2.49
N PRO A 33 -15.48 17.38 -2.33
CA PRO A 33 -15.30 18.79 -2.03
C PRO A 33 -14.71 19.00 -0.63
N GLY A 34 -13.81 19.99 -0.53
CA GLY A 34 -13.21 20.40 0.74
C GLY A 34 -12.06 19.51 1.22
N TYR A 35 -11.91 19.39 2.54
CA TYR A 35 -10.74 18.74 3.16
C TYR A 35 -10.77 17.20 3.09
N ILE A 36 -11.90 16.60 2.70
CA ILE A 36 -12.10 15.14 2.72
C ILE A 36 -11.15 14.43 1.75
N SER A 37 -10.92 14.96 0.56
CA SER A 37 -9.97 14.39 -0.41
C SER A 37 -8.54 14.39 0.14
N ASN A 38 -8.13 15.45 0.85
CA ASN A 38 -6.81 15.52 1.48
C ASN A 38 -6.66 14.53 2.64
N LEU A 39 -7.73 14.33 3.43
CA LEU A 39 -7.73 13.33 4.50
C LEU A 39 -7.64 11.90 3.93
N LEU A 40 -8.42 11.61 2.88
CA LEU A 40 -8.39 10.32 2.18
C LEU A 40 -7.01 10.04 1.56
N ALA A 41 -6.40 11.05 0.91
CA ALA A 41 -5.04 10.95 0.41
C ALA A 41 -4.04 10.65 1.53
N GLY A 42 -4.10 11.38 2.65
CA GLY A 42 -3.23 11.17 3.81
C GLY A 42 -3.36 9.78 4.42
N ILE A 43 -4.59 9.28 4.60
CA ILE A 43 -4.84 7.91 5.07
C ILE A 43 -4.28 6.89 4.08
N SER A 44 -4.46 7.13 2.77
CA SER A 44 -3.96 6.23 1.74
C SER A 44 -2.44 6.10 1.76
N PHE A 45 -1.72 7.22 1.88
CA PHE A 45 -0.27 7.19 2.05
C PHE A 45 0.17 6.53 3.37
N PHE A 46 -0.58 6.74 4.46
CA PHE A 46 -0.31 6.08 5.73
C PHE A 46 -0.44 4.55 5.63
N VAL A 47 -1.47 4.06 4.95
CA VAL A 47 -1.63 2.62 4.67
C VAL A 47 -0.51 2.11 3.77
N ALA A 48 -0.12 2.85 2.74
CA ALA A 48 0.99 2.48 1.86
C ALA A 48 2.32 2.34 2.65
N LEU A 49 2.63 3.29 3.54
CA LEU A 49 3.79 3.20 4.43
C LEU A 49 3.69 2.00 5.40
N GLY A 50 2.51 1.74 5.96
CA GLY A 50 2.26 0.58 6.80
C GLY A 50 2.50 -0.74 6.05
N LEU A 51 2.06 -0.84 4.80
CA LEU A 51 2.30 -1.99 3.93
C LEU A 51 3.78 -2.16 3.59
N ILE A 52 4.51 -1.06 3.35
CA ILE A 52 5.96 -1.08 3.16
C ILE A 52 6.66 -1.64 4.41
N ALA A 53 6.33 -1.14 5.60
CA ALA A 53 6.88 -1.63 6.87
C ALA A 53 6.56 -3.12 7.11
N TYR A 54 5.32 -3.52 6.81
CA TYR A 54 4.88 -4.91 6.89
C TYR A 54 5.67 -5.81 5.91
N SER A 55 5.92 -5.33 4.69
CA SER A 55 6.70 -6.09 3.68
C SER A 55 8.09 -6.47 4.18
N PHE A 56 8.79 -5.57 4.88
CA PHE A 56 10.11 -5.86 5.46
C PHE A 56 10.03 -6.97 6.53
N SER A 57 9.00 -6.92 7.37
CA SER A 57 8.76 -7.94 8.41
C SER A 57 8.48 -9.32 7.79
N VAL A 58 7.69 -9.36 6.71
CA VAL A 58 7.37 -10.59 5.96
C VAL A 58 8.61 -11.16 5.28
N ILE A 59 9.41 -10.33 4.61
CA ILE A 59 10.66 -10.75 3.97
C ILE A 59 11.62 -11.34 5.01
N LYS A 60 11.77 -10.68 6.18
CA LYS A 60 12.59 -11.20 7.28
C LYS A 60 12.08 -12.55 7.75
N LYS A 61 10.78 -12.69 7.98
CA LYS A 61 10.14 -13.96 8.38
C LYS A 61 10.38 -15.07 7.34
N PHE A 62 10.28 -14.76 6.05
CA PHE A 62 10.51 -15.75 4.98
C PHE A 62 11.96 -16.16 4.79
N LYS A 63 12.92 -15.32 5.19
CA LYS A 63 14.36 -15.66 5.21
C LYS A 63 14.74 -16.50 6.44
N GLN A 64 14.01 -16.35 7.55
CA GLN A 64 14.30 -17.01 8.82
C GLN A 64 13.67 -18.40 8.94
N ILE A 65 12.68 -18.72 8.08
CA ILE A 65 11.98 -20.02 7.97
C ILE A 65 12.37 -20.71 6.66
#